data_AF-A0AAP0LFK7-F1
#
_entry.id   AF-A0AAP0LFK7-F1
#
_cell.length_a   1.000
_cell.length_b   1.000
_cell.length_c   1.000
_cell.angle_alpha   90.00
_cell.angle_beta   90.00
_cell.angle_gamma   90.00
#
_symmetry.space_group_name_H-M   'P 1'
#
loop_
_entity.id
_entity.type
_entity.pdbx_description
1 polymer ?
#
loop_
_entity_poly.entity_id
_entity_poly.type
_entity_poly.pdbx_seq_one_letter_code
_entity_poly.pdbx_strand_id
1 'polypeptide(L)'
;MATHSRPLKPKLRSKSRILILSVSAATIAFLCIFSSSISTAKKLVRVAASEKSYYKDHNLEKKYLYWGKKIDCPGKHCDSCEGLGHQESSLRCALQEAMFLQRTFVMPSRMCINPIHNKKGILHQSVNGTSEERWEASSCSMDSLYDLELISKTVPVILDNSKMWYRVLSTSMKLGARGVAHVEGIDRVDLKEDAHYSNLLMINRTASPLSWFMECKDRKNHSALALPYSFLPAMAAKKLRDAAEQVCYILRTFLVSMMPFMYVVAIK
;
A
#
# COMPACT_ATOMS: atom_id res chain seq x y z
N MET A 1 -8.89 -83.84 -26.79
CA MET A 1 -9.95 -83.10 -26.08
C MET A 1 -9.60 -83.10 -24.60
N ALA A 2 -9.00 -82.01 -24.09
CA ALA A 2 -8.79 -81.74 -22.67
C ALA A 2 -8.34 -80.27 -22.56
N THR A 3 -9.24 -79.36 -22.22
CA THR A 3 -8.98 -77.92 -22.12
C THR A 3 -8.69 -77.54 -20.66
N HIS A 4 -7.51 -77.00 -20.45
CA HIS A 4 -6.97 -76.51 -19.18
C HIS A 4 -7.72 -75.25 -18.71
N SER A 5 -8.21 -75.23 -17.48
CA SER A 5 -8.77 -74.03 -16.84
C SER A 5 -7.64 -73.14 -16.30
N ARG A 6 -7.73 -71.82 -16.56
CA ARG A 6 -6.97 -70.75 -15.88
C ARG A 6 -7.98 -69.76 -15.31
N PRO A 7 -7.92 -69.38 -14.02
CA PRO A 7 -8.70 -68.26 -13.52
C PRO A 7 -7.97 -66.93 -13.81
N LEU A 8 -8.73 -65.94 -14.26
CA LEU A 8 -8.30 -64.55 -14.44
C LEU A 8 -8.18 -63.86 -13.07
N LYS A 9 -7.03 -63.24 -12.78
CA LYS A 9 -6.82 -62.42 -11.56
C LYS A 9 -7.61 -61.10 -11.64
N PRO A 10 -8.25 -60.61 -10.55
CA PRO A 10 -8.82 -59.27 -10.53
C PRO A 10 -7.75 -58.18 -10.30
N LYS A 11 -7.84 -57.09 -11.08
CA LYS A 11 -6.99 -55.88 -11.00
C LYS A 11 -7.24 -55.10 -9.69
N LEU A 12 -6.24 -55.06 -8.82
CA LEU A 12 -6.18 -54.19 -7.65
C LEU A 12 -5.55 -52.83 -8.06
N ARG A 13 -6.32 -51.85 -8.54
CA ARG A 13 -5.74 -50.54 -8.97
C ARG A 13 -6.55 -49.27 -8.70
N SER A 14 -7.55 -49.32 -7.81
CA SER A 14 -8.41 -48.15 -7.50
C SER A 14 -8.11 -47.52 -6.13
N LYS A 15 -7.91 -48.31 -5.07
CA LYS A 15 -7.75 -47.80 -3.69
C LYS A 15 -6.48 -46.97 -3.43
N SER A 16 -5.41 -47.19 -4.21
CA SER A 16 -4.12 -46.53 -4.02
C SER A 16 -4.12 -45.04 -4.44
N ARG A 17 -4.87 -44.65 -5.47
CA ARG A 17 -4.91 -43.25 -5.93
C ARG A 17 -5.72 -42.34 -5.00
N ILE A 18 -6.80 -42.88 -4.42
CA ILE A 18 -7.65 -42.16 -3.46
C ILE A 18 -6.87 -41.86 -2.17
N LEU A 19 -6.07 -42.83 -1.71
CA LEU A 19 -5.28 -42.69 -0.50
C LEU A 19 -4.14 -41.66 -0.66
N ILE A 20 -3.52 -41.61 -1.84
CA ILE A 20 -2.51 -40.59 -2.16
C ILE A 20 -3.15 -39.20 -2.21
N LEU A 21 -4.30 -39.05 -2.87
CA LEU A 21 -5.01 -37.77 -2.96
C LEU A 21 -5.43 -37.24 -1.58
N SER A 22 -5.93 -38.11 -0.68
CA SER A 22 -6.31 -37.72 0.68
C SER A 22 -5.10 -37.27 1.51
N VAL A 23 -3.95 -37.92 1.36
CA VAL A 23 -2.72 -37.55 2.07
C VAL A 23 -2.16 -36.22 1.56
N SER A 24 -2.20 -35.97 0.24
CA SER A 24 -1.81 -34.67 -0.33
C SER A 24 -2.75 -33.53 0.09
N ALA A 25 -4.06 -33.76 0.17
CA ALA A 25 -5.00 -32.74 0.64
C ALA A 25 -4.79 -32.43 2.13
N ALA A 26 -4.57 -33.45 2.96
CA ALA A 26 -4.32 -33.28 4.40
C ALA A 26 -3.01 -32.53 4.66
N THR A 27 -1.94 -32.81 3.92
CA THR A 27 -0.64 -32.11 4.05
C THR A 27 -0.73 -30.66 3.62
N ILE A 28 -1.43 -30.34 2.53
CA ILE A 28 -1.67 -28.95 2.12
C ILE A 28 -2.49 -28.19 3.18
N ALA A 29 -3.54 -28.81 3.73
CA ALA A 29 -4.33 -28.20 4.81
C ALA A 29 -3.47 -27.94 6.06
N PHE A 30 -2.62 -28.90 6.44
CA PHE A 30 -1.71 -28.75 7.58
C PHE A 30 -0.70 -27.62 7.38
N LEU A 31 -0.11 -27.50 6.18
CA LEU A 31 0.83 -26.43 5.83
C LEU A 31 0.16 -25.05 5.84
N CYS A 32 -1.08 -24.94 5.36
CA CYS A 32 -1.87 -23.71 5.39
C CYS A 32 -2.16 -23.24 6.82
N ILE A 33 -2.50 -24.18 7.72
CA ILE A 33 -2.80 -23.88 9.14
C ILE A 33 -1.52 -23.49 9.89
N PHE A 34 -0.40 -24.20 9.69
CA PHE A 34 0.86 -23.87 10.35
C PHE A 34 1.45 -22.53 9.90
N SER A 35 1.32 -22.20 8.61
CA SER A 35 1.77 -20.91 8.07
C SER A 35 1.01 -19.72 8.67
N SER A 36 -0.28 -19.90 8.97
CA SER A 36 -1.11 -18.85 9.58
C SER A 36 -0.88 -18.70 11.09
N SER A 37 -0.53 -19.78 11.81
CA SER A 37 -0.20 -19.70 13.24
C SER A 37 1.13 -18.99 13.53
N ILE A 38 2.16 -19.21 12.71
CA ILE A 38 3.48 -18.56 12.89
C ILE A 38 3.40 -17.05 12.57
N SER A 39 2.51 -16.66 11.63
CA SER A 39 2.27 -15.25 11.28
C SER A 39 1.52 -14.50 12.38
N THR A 40 0.63 -15.17 13.12
CA THR A 40 -0.18 -14.55 14.18
C THR A 40 0.62 -14.39 15.48
N ALA A 41 1.47 -15.36 15.82
CA ALA A 41 2.31 -15.30 17.02
C ALA A 41 3.37 -14.18 16.98
N LYS A 42 3.99 -13.93 15.80
CA LYS A 42 4.93 -12.81 15.60
C LYS A 42 4.25 -11.43 15.61
N LYS A 43 2.93 -11.38 15.33
CA LYS A 43 2.12 -10.15 15.33
C LYS A 43 1.76 -9.72 16.76
N LEU A 44 1.42 -10.67 17.64
CA LEU A 44 1.06 -10.39 19.04
C LEU A 44 2.23 -9.84 19.88
N VAL A 45 3.45 -10.37 19.70
CA VAL A 45 4.64 -9.91 20.44
C VAL A 45 5.05 -8.47 20.07
N ARG A 46 4.73 -8.01 18.85
CA ARG A 46 5.02 -6.62 18.42
C ARG A 46 3.94 -5.60 18.81
N VAL A 47 2.71 -6.04 19.07
CA VAL A 47 1.60 -5.13 19.42
C VAL A 47 1.76 -4.59 20.85
N ALA A 48 2.21 -5.41 21.80
CA ALA A 48 2.40 -4.99 23.20
C ALA A 48 3.53 -3.95 23.39
N ALA A 49 4.48 -3.85 22.47
CA ALA A 49 5.55 -2.85 22.52
C ALA A 49 5.17 -1.49 21.90
N SER A 50 4.04 -1.40 21.18
CA SER A 50 3.70 -0.24 20.34
C SER A 50 2.75 0.78 20.99
N GLU A 51 2.13 0.46 22.13
CA GLU A 51 1.10 1.34 22.75
C GLU A 51 1.67 2.57 23.48
N LYS A 52 2.99 2.63 23.75
CA LYS A 52 3.60 3.71 24.56
C LYS A 52 4.27 4.84 23.77
N SER A 53 4.21 4.87 22.43
CA SER A 53 5.10 5.73 21.62
C SER A 53 4.45 6.91 20.89
N TYR A 54 3.12 7.04 20.81
CA TYR A 54 2.51 8.06 19.92
C TYR A 54 2.57 9.50 20.46
N TYR A 55 2.81 9.68 21.77
CA TYR A 55 2.90 11.01 22.40
C TYR A 55 4.28 11.38 22.95
N LYS A 56 5.36 10.70 22.51
CA LYS A 56 6.72 11.05 22.93
C LYS A 56 7.48 11.79 21.83
N ASP A 57 7.77 13.04 22.16
CA ASP A 57 8.85 13.89 21.67
C ASP A 57 8.60 14.68 20.36
N HIS A 58 8.12 15.90 20.54
CA HIS A 58 8.17 16.98 19.56
C HIS A 58 9.50 17.71 19.67
N ASN A 59 10.60 16.99 19.47
CA ASN A 59 11.90 17.62 19.33
C ASN A 59 11.99 18.32 17.96
N LEU A 60 12.43 19.57 17.98
CA LEU A 60 12.72 20.43 16.83
C LEU A 60 13.82 19.87 15.90
N GLU A 61 14.38 18.69 16.23
CA GLU A 61 15.33 17.94 15.40
C GLU A 61 14.67 17.22 14.22
N LYS A 62 13.34 17.07 14.23
CA LYS A 62 12.63 16.40 13.13
C LYS A 62 12.65 17.27 11.88
N LYS A 63 13.18 16.71 10.80
CA LYS A 63 13.24 17.29 9.46
C LYS A 63 12.09 16.76 8.61
N TYR A 64 11.59 17.57 7.67
CA TYR A 64 10.38 17.30 6.90
C TYR A 64 10.66 17.26 5.39
N LEU A 65 9.90 16.41 4.70
CA LEU A 65 9.83 16.34 3.24
C LEU A 65 8.38 16.60 2.82
N TYR A 66 8.16 17.65 2.03
CA TYR A 66 6.84 18.00 1.51
C TYR A 66 6.84 17.98 0.00
N TRP A 67 5.82 17.36 -0.59
CA TRP A 67 5.68 17.17 -2.03
C TRP A 67 4.55 17.97 -2.66
N GLY A 68 3.76 18.69 -1.87
CA GLY A 68 2.57 19.36 -2.37
C GLY A 68 1.28 18.64 -1.99
N LYS A 69 0.15 19.26 -2.33
CA LYS A 69 -1.20 18.82 -1.94
C LYS A 69 -1.77 17.68 -2.80
N LYS A 70 -1.17 17.40 -3.96
CA LYS A 70 -1.62 16.38 -4.92
C LYS A 70 -0.47 15.40 -5.15
N ILE A 71 -0.68 14.12 -4.85
CA ILE A 71 0.40 13.12 -4.82
C ILE A 71 0.84 12.64 -6.20
N ASP A 72 -0.07 12.69 -7.17
CA ASP A 72 0.16 12.39 -8.59
C ASP A 72 0.75 13.57 -9.35
N CYS A 73 0.47 14.79 -8.89
CA CYS A 73 1.01 16.03 -9.44
C CYS A 73 1.69 16.91 -8.37
N PRO A 74 2.81 16.45 -7.79
CA PRO A 74 3.50 17.18 -6.73
C PRO A 74 4.03 18.52 -7.26
N GLY A 75 3.61 19.64 -6.67
CA GLY A 75 4.13 20.98 -6.98
C GLY A 75 3.70 21.58 -8.33
N LYS A 76 2.73 20.99 -9.05
CA LYS A 76 2.20 21.52 -10.31
C LYS A 76 0.69 21.69 -10.28
N HIS A 77 0.19 22.68 -11.01
CA HIS A 77 -1.22 22.76 -11.34
C HIS A 77 -1.53 21.71 -12.41
N CYS A 78 -2.02 20.56 -11.97
CA CYS A 78 -2.68 19.61 -12.86
C CYS A 78 -4.18 19.83 -12.84
N ASP A 79 -4.75 19.94 -14.04
CA ASP A 79 -6.19 20.09 -14.27
C ASP A 79 -6.96 18.79 -13.95
N SER A 80 -6.27 17.64 -13.93
CA SER A 80 -6.83 16.33 -13.61
C SER A 80 -5.93 15.49 -12.70
N CYS A 81 -6.53 14.63 -11.87
CA CYS A 81 -5.81 13.53 -11.24
C CYS A 81 -5.46 12.43 -12.22
N GLU A 82 -4.53 11.58 -11.81
CA GLU A 82 -4.20 10.31 -12.45
C GLU A 82 -4.96 9.15 -11.78
N GLY A 83 -4.95 7.96 -12.40
CA GLY A 83 -5.59 6.77 -11.83
C GLY A 83 -5.01 6.32 -10.49
N LEU A 84 -5.80 5.59 -9.70
CA LEU A 84 -5.42 5.19 -8.33
C LEU A 84 -4.07 4.46 -8.28
N GLY A 85 -3.79 3.56 -9.24
CA GLY A 85 -2.51 2.85 -9.29
C GLY A 85 -1.30 3.78 -9.53
N HIS A 86 -1.49 4.89 -10.25
CA HIS A 86 -0.47 5.93 -10.40
C HIS A 86 -0.29 6.68 -9.08
N GLN A 87 -1.39 7.16 -8.49
CA GLN A 87 -1.37 7.85 -7.20
C GLN A 87 -0.71 7.01 -6.08
N GLU A 88 -1.03 5.71 -5.99
CA GLU A 88 -0.39 4.78 -5.04
C GLU A 88 1.09 4.59 -5.33
N SER A 89 1.47 4.50 -6.60
CA SER A 89 2.88 4.37 -6.98
C SER A 89 3.67 5.63 -6.63
N SER A 90 3.10 6.81 -6.85
CA SER A 90 3.69 8.09 -6.45
C SER A 90 3.77 8.23 -4.93
N LEU A 91 2.71 7.85 -4.20
CA LEU A 91 2.73 7.86 -2.73
C LEU A 91 3.80 6.93 -2.16
N ARG A 92 3.94 5.71 -2.70
CA ARG A 92 4.98 4.78 -2.26
C ARG A 92 6.38 5.34 -2.52
N CYS A 93 6.58 6.00 -3.65
CA CYS A 93 7.82 6.71 -3.95
C CYS A 93 8.10 7.80 -2.90
N ALA A 94 7.06 8.52 -2.44
CA ALA A 94 7.15 9.52 -1.36
C ALA A 94 7.65 8.98 -0.05
N LEU A 95 7.05 7.87 0.34
CA LEU A 95 7.41 7.20 1.57
C LEU A 95 8.83 6.64 1.49
N GLN A 96 9.24 6.13 0.33
CA GLN A 96 10.61 5.65 0.12
C GLN A 96 11.64 6.78 0.17
N GLU A 97 11.38 7.92 -0.46
CA GLU A 97 12.32 9.04 -0.43
C GLU A 97 12.41 9.65 0.97
N ALA A 98 11.29 9.83 1.66
CA ALA A 98 11.29 10.30 3.05
C ALA A 98 12.08 9.36 3.96
N MET A 99 11.93 8.04 3.77
CA MET A 99 12.71 7.04 4.50
C MET A 99 14.20 7.11 4.15
N PHE A 100 14.56 7.31 2.88
CA PHE A 100 15.95 7.45 2.43
C PHE A 100 16.63 8.70 3.02
N LEU A 101 15.91 9.82 3.04
CA LEU A 101 16.33 11.11 3.58
C LEU A 101 16.23 11.19 5.11
N GLN A 102 15.64 10.18 5.76
CA GLN A 102 15.35 10.16 7.21
C GLN A 102 14.52 11.36 7.67
N ARG A 103 13.49 11.70 6.88
CA ARG A 103 12.59 12.83 7.12
C ARG A 103 11.18 12.35 7.41
N THR A 104 10.43 13.15 8.16
CA THR A 104 8.98 12.97 8.28
C THR A 104 8.32 13.40 6.98
N PHE A 105 7.56 12.50 6.36
CA PHE A 105 6.82 12.82 5.15
C PHE A 105 5.57 13.61 5.50
N VAL A 106 5.41 14.77 4.85
CA VAL A 106 4.20 15.57 4.92
C VAL A 106 3.29 15.10 3.79
N MET A 107 2.41 14.18 4.15
CA MET A 107 1.49 13.50 3.26
C MET A 107 0.31 14.44 2.92
N PRO A 108 -0.17 14.44 1.66
CA PRO A 108 -1.42 15.11 1.32
C PRO A 108 -2.56 14.67 2.23
N SER A 109 -3.45 15.57 2.62
CA SER A 109 -4.63 15.22 3.42
C SER A 109 -5.71 14.52 2.60
N ARG A 110 -5.62 14.55 1.27
CA ARG A 110 -6.61 13.97 0.35
C ARG A 110 -5.95 13.25 -0.81
N MET A 111 -6.63 12.23 -1.33
CA MET A 111 -6.24 11.49 -2.53
C MET A 111 -7.46 11.29 -3.43
N CYS A 112 -7.28 11.45 -4.74
CA CYS A 112 -8.36 11.38 -5.72
C CYS A 112 -8.80 9.92 -5.94
N ILE A 113 -10.10 9.68 -5.84
CA ILE A 113 -10.72 8.37 -6.10
C ILE A 113 -11.74 8.46 -7.24
N ASN A 114 -11.58 9.47 -8.10
CA ASN A 114 -12.55 9.78 -9.13
C ASN A 114 -12.79 8.57 -10.05
N PRO A 115 -14.03 8.07 -10.19
CA PRO A 115 -14.32 6.93 -11.06
C PRO A 115 -14.05 7.23 -12.54
N ILE A 116 -13.88 8.49 -12.93
CA ILE A 116 -13.48 8.88 -14.29
C ILE A 116 -12.17 8.20 -14.70
N HIS A 117 -11.25 7.94 -13.77
CA HIS A 117 -10.01 7.21 -14.08
C HIS A 117 -10.23 5.75 -14.49
N ASN A 118 -11.40 5.18 -14.17
CA ASN A 118 -11.75 3.81 -14.53
C ASN A 118 -12.46 3.71 -15.88
N LYS A 119 -12.70 4.84 -16.56
CA LYS A 119 -13.41 4.89 -17.84
C LYS A 119 -12.46 5.17 -19.00
N LYS A 120 -12.19 4.14 -19.80
CA LYS A 120 -11.75 4.32 -21.20
C LYS A 120 -12.86 4.84 -22.13
N GLY A 121 -14.05 5.15 -21.60
CA GLY A 121 -15.13 5.78 -22.36
C GLY A 121 -16.37 5.96 -21.50
N ILE A 122 -17.13 7.01 -21.80
CA ILE A 122 -18.53 7.22 -21.39
C ILE A 122 -18.73 7.69 -19.93
N LEU A 123 -18.40 8.95 -19.64
CA LEU A 123 -19.36 9.85 -18.97
C LEU A 123 -18.83 11.30 -19.04
N HIS A 124 -19.40 12.07 -19.96
CA HIS A 124 -19.33 13.53 -19.90
C HIS A 124 -20.16 13.99 -18.71
N GLN A 125 -19.51 14.18 -17.55
CA GLN A 125 -20.09 14.96 -16.46
C GLN A 125 -19.55 16.39 -16.57
N SER A 126 -20.34 17.22 -17.26
CA SER A 126 -20.28 18.68 -17.14
C SER A 126 -20.96 19.07 -15.82
N VAL A 127 -20.23 18.93 -14.71
CA VAL A 127 -20.60 19.60 -13.46
C VAL A 127 -19.87 20.93 -13.48
N ASN A 128 -20.63 22.01 -13.63
CA ASN A 128 -20.12 23.38 -13.50
C ASN A 128 -19.66 23.58 -12.05
N GLY A 129 -18.35 23.72 -11.87
CA GLY A 129 -17.70 23.96 -10.59
C GLY A 129 -16.25 24.35 -10.83
N THR A 130 -15.64 25.04 -9.88
CA THR A 130 -14.22 25.37 -9.95
C THR A 130 -13.36 24.09 -9.89
N SER A 131 -12.11 24.16 -10.37
CA SER A 131 -11.20 23.00 -10.37
C SER A 131 -10.96 22.44 -8.97
N GLU A 132 -11.02 23.28 -7.93
CA GLU A 132 -10.86 22.89 -6.53
C GLU A 132 -12.10 22.16 -5.99
N GLU A 133 -13.31 22.67 -6.24
CA GLU A 133 -14.57 22.01 -5.83
C GLU A 133 -14.72 20.62 -6.48
N ARG A 134 -14.34 20.50 -7.77
CA ARG A 134 -14.31 19.22 -8.48
C ARG A 134 -13.33 18.23 -7.83
N TRP A 135 -12.18 18.71 -7.37
CA TRP A 135 -11.18 17.89 -6.67
C TRP A 135 -11.69 17.42 -5.31
N GLU A 136 -12.31 18.30 -4.52
CA GLU A 136 -12.85 17.94 -3.21
C GLU A 136 -13.93 16.86 -3.31
N ALA A 137 -14.87 17.01 -4.25
CA ALA A 137 -15.94 16.05 -4.47
C ALA A 137 -15.47 14.67 -4.98
N SER A 138 -14.28 14.61 -5.58
CA SER A 138 -13.74 13.39 -6.18
C SER A 138 -12.52 12.81 -5.46
N SER A 139 -12.27 13.28 -4.24
CA SER A 139 -11.19 12.80 -3.38
C SER A 139 -11.72 12.31 -2.03
N CYS A 140 -10.96 11.41 -1.41
CA CYS A 140 -11.17 10.99 -0.03
C CYS A 140 -10.07 11.55 0.86
N SER A 141 -10.37 11.71 2.14
CA SER A 141 -9.34 12.03 3.13
C SER A 141 -8.36 10.85 3.25
N MET A 142 -7.07 11.15 3.42
CA MET A 142 -6.03 10.11 3.47
C MET A 142 -6.17 9.19 4.68
N ASP A 143 -6.68 9.69 5.80
CA ASP A 143 -7.00 8.90 7.00
C ASP A 143 -8.25 8.01 6.86
N SER A 144 -9.10 8.26 5.85
CA SER A 144 -10.19 7.35 5.49
C SER A 144 -9.72 6.21 4.57
N LEU A 145 -8.63 6.43 3.81
CA LEU A 145 -8.06 5.45 2.89
C LEU A 145 -6.97 4.60 3.57
N TYR A 146 -6.15 5.21 4.40
CA TYR A 146 -4.99 4.59 5.03
C TYR A 146 -4.96 4.81 6.54
N ASP A 147 -4.40 3.82 7.22
CA ASP A 147 -4.12 3.86 8.65
C ASP A 147 -2.75 4.53 8.88
N LEU A 148 -2.79 5.83 9.18
CA LEU A 148 -1.59 6.65 9.33
C LEU A 148 -0.69 6.19 10.48
N GLU A 149 -1.27 5.57 11.52
CA GLU A 149 -0.50 5.00 12.62
C GLU A 149 0.28 3.77 12.15
N LEU A 150 -0.34 2.90 11.34
CA LEU A 150 0.37 1.76 10.75
C LEU A 150 1.46 2.18 9.77
N ILE A 151 1.22 3.19 8.93
CA ILE A 151 2.26 3.75 8.05
C ILE A 151 3.42 4.29 8.90
N SER A 152 3.11 5.05 9.95
CA SER A 152 4.09 5.68 10.86
C SER A 152 5.00 4.69 11.58
N LYS A 153 4.64 3.40 11.65
CA LYS A 153 5.53 2.34 12.16
C LYS A 153 6.71 2.04 11.23
N THR A 154 6.61 2.42 9.96
CA THR A 154 7.66 2.21 8.94
C THR A 154 8.27 3.52 8.47
N VAL A 155 7.42 4.50 8.12
CA VAL A 155 7.86 5.81 7.63
C VAL A 155 7.09 6.88 8.42
N PRO A 156 7.76 7.80 9.14
CA PRO A 156 7.07 8.83 9.90
C PRO A 156 6.26 9.73 8.96
N VAL A 157 4.96 9.89 9.22
CA VAL A 157 4.07 10.70 8.40
C VAL A 157 3.26 11.69 9.25
N ILE A 158 2.99 12.86 8.68
CA ILE A 158 1.96 13.79 9.14
C ILE A 158 1.12 14.23 7.94
N LEU A 159 -0.12 14.67 8.18
CA LEU A 159 -0.94 15.26 7.11
C LEU A 159 -0.65 16.76 6.94
N ASP A 160 -0.79 17.25 5.71
CA ASP A 160 -0.65 18.65 5.32
C ASP A 160 -1.80 19.58 5.80
N ASN A 161 -2.76 19.05 6.54
CA ASN A 161 -3.81 19.81 7.25
C ASN A 161 -3.68 19.68 8.78
N SER A 162 -2.61 19.04 9.28
CA SER A 162 -2.41 18.81 10.71
C SER A 162 -1.91 20.07 11.44
N LYS A 163 -2.24 20.19 12.74
CA LYS A 163 -1.68 21.24 13.63
C LYS A 163 -0.15 21.25 13.62
N MET A 164 0.47 20.08 13.48
CA MET A 164 1.91 19.95 13.40
C MET A 164 2.45 20.64 12.14
N TRP A 165 1.84 20.38 10.98
CA TRP A 165 2.27 20.99 9.73
C TRP A 165 2.22 22.51 9.76
N TYR A 166 1.17 23.10 10.33
CA TYR A 166 1.10 24.56 10.53
C TYR A 166 2.27 25.11 11.36
N ARG A 167 2.69 24.38 12.40
CA ARG A 167 3.87 24.76 13.22
C ARG A 167 5.16 24.66 12.42
N VAL A 168 5.32 23.61 11.62
CA VAL A 168 6.48 23.43 10.73
C VAL A 168 6.56 24.58 9.74
N LEU A 169 5.47 24.91 9.05
CA LEU A 169 5.41 26.03 8.10
C LEU A 169 5.73 27.38 8.77
N SER A 170 5.14 27.66 9.93
CA SER A 170 5.44 28.88 10.68
C SER A 170 6.92 28.97 11.06
N THR A 171 7.51 27.85 11.47
CA THR A 171 8.92 27.78 11.86
C THR A 171 9.84 27.93 10.64
N SER A 172 9.54 27.27 9.52
CA SER A 172 10.33 27.38 8.29
C SER A 172 10.30 28.80 7.74
N MET A 173 9.16 29.49 7.81
CA MET A 173 9.04 30.90 7.40
C MET A 173 9.90 31.81 8.28
N LYS A 174 9.94 31.60 9.60
CA LYS A 174 10.81 32.36 10.51
C LYS A 174 12.29 32.14 10.24
N LEU A 175 12.68 30.94 9.79
CA LEU A 175 14.06 30.58 9.48
C LEU A 175 14.50 31.02 8.07
N GLY A 176 13.56 31.40 7.19
CA GLY A 176 13.84 31.85 5.82
C GLY A 176 14.58 30.79 5.00
N ALA A 177 15.62 31.20 4.28
CA ALA A 177 16.46 30.31 3.45
C ALA A 177 17.15 29.18 4.24
N ARG A 178 17.25 29.30 5.57
CA ARG A 178 17.79 28.23 6.44
C ARG A 178 16.73 27.23 6.90
N GLY A 179 15.45 27.55 6.70
CA GLY A 179 14.32 26.73 7.13
C GLY A 179 13.75 25.86 6.02
N VAL A 180 13.74 26.37 4.79
CA VAL A 180 13.13 25.70 3.65
C VAL A 180 13.89 25.97 2.36
N ALA A 181 14.01 24.93 1.54
CA ALA A 181 14.35 25.07 0.13
C ALA A 181 13.27 24.42 -0.73
N HIS A 182 12.94 25.08 -1.83
CA HIS A 182 12.21 24.49 -2.94
C HIS A 182 13.21 23.84 -3.88
N VAL A 183 13.03 22.57 -4.22
CA VAL A 183 13.95 21.82 -5.07
C VAL A 183 13.20 21.12 -6.21
N GLU A 184 13.76 21.18 -7.41
CA GLU A 184 13.25 20.52 -8.61
C GLU A 184 14.44 19.88 -9.33
N GLY A 185 14.31 18.62 -9.76
CA GLY A 185 15.33 17.93 -10.56
C GLY A 185 16.64 17.55 -9.83
N ILE A 186 16.72 17.73 -8.52
CA ILE A 186 17.89 17.34 -7.70
C ILE A 186 17.81 15.86 -7.33
N ASP A 187 18.93 15.11 -7.36
CA ASP A 187 18.94 13.71 -6.96
C ASP A 187 18.75 13.56 -5.44
N ARG A 188 18.13 12.45 -5.01
CA ARG A 188 17.90 12.17 -3.58
C ARG A 188 19.21 12.02 -2.79
N VAL A 189 20.30 11.58 -3.43
CA VAL A 189 21.64 11.48 -2.82
C VAL A 189 22.16 12.87 -2.51
N ASP A 190 22.07 13.80 -3.46
CA ASP A 190 22.48 15.20 -3.26
C ASP A 190 21.65 15.86 -2.14
N LEU A 191 20.33 15.61 -2.10
CA LEU A 191 19.47 16.09 -1.01
C LEU A 191 19.86 15.55 0.37
N LYS A 192 20.52 14.39 0.42
CA LYS A 192 20.96 13.73 1.65
C LYS A 192 22.35 14.18 2.08
N GLU A 193 23.27 14.31 1.13
CA GLU A 193 24.69 14.51 1.40
C GLU A 193 25.09 15.99 1.43
N ASP A 194 24.45 16.84 0.62
CA ASP A 194 24.74 18.26 0.60
C ASP A 194 24.20 18.95 1.86
N ALA A 195 25.08 19.59 2.62
CA ALA A 195 24.76 20.37 3.82
C ALA A 195 23.76 21.51 3.57
N HIS A 196 23.68 22.03 2.34
CA HIS A 196 22.71 23.05 1.95
C HIS A 196 21.26 22.54 2.06
N TYR A 197 21.02 21.26 1.78
CA TYR A 197 19.69 20.64 1.83
C TYR A 197 19.49 19.79 3.09
N SER A 198 20.49 18.98 3.44
CA SER A 198 20.38 17.98 4.50
C SER A 198 20.10 18.61 5.87
N ASN A 199 20.55 19.86 6.12
CA ASN A 199 20.32 20.58 7.37
C ASN A 199 19.00 21.37 7.43
N LEU A 200 18.29 21.53 6.32
CA LEU A 200 17.05 22.28 6.29
C LEU A 200 15.97 21.58 7.11
N LEU A 201 15.20 22.37 7.85
CA LEU A 201 13.99 21.90 8.53
C LEU A 201 13.03 21.25 7.52
N MET A 202 12.87 21.84 6.34
CA MET A 202 11.92 21.40 5.33
C MET A 202 12.54 21.39 3.93
N ILE A 203 12.34 20.29 3.21
CA ILE A 203 12.56 20.23 1.76
C ILE A 203 11.18 20.23 1.11
N ASN A 204 10.89 21.27 0.33
CA ASN A 204 9.72 21.35 -0.53
C ASN A 204 10.11 20.86 -1.93
N ARG A 205 9.89 19.58 -2.18
CA ARG A 205 10.34 18.91 -3.40
C ARG A 205 9.21 18.90 -4.42
N THR A 206 9.51 19.40 -5.62
CA THR A 206 8.61 19.37 -6.77
C THR A 206 9.00 18.25 -7.71
N ALA A 207 7.99 17.66 -8.33
CA ALA A 207 8.18 16.51 -9.17
C ALA A 207 8.67 16.79 -10.59
N SER A 208 9.58 15.94 -11.08
CA SER A 208 9.90 15.91 -12.52
C SER A 208 8.61 15.75 -13.33
N PRO A 209 8.45 16.52 -14.43
CA PRO A 209 7.26 16.45 -15.27
C PRO A 209 7.02 15.07 -15.92
N LEU A 210 8.02 14.19 -15.98
CA LEU A 210 7.99 12.94 -16.75
C LEU A 210 7.42 11.72 -15.99
N SER A 211 6.59 11.94 -14.97
CA SER A 211 5.97 10.96 -14.04
C SER A 211 6.88 10.46 -12.91
N TRP A 212 6.39 10.67 -11.69
CA TRP A 212 7.19 10.65 -10.47
C TRP A 212 7.72 9.28 -10.03
N PHE A 213 6.97 8.21 -10.30
CA PHE A 213 7.46 6.86 -10.00
C PHE A 213 8.76 6.52 -10.76
N MET A 214 9.10 7.26 -11.82
CA MET A 214 10.36 7.12 -12.54
C MET A 214 11.58 7.55 -11.72
N GLU A 215 11.42 8.48 -10.79
CA GLU A 215 12.53 8.95 -9.94
C GLU A 215 12.87 7.93 -8.85
N CYS A 216 11.88 7.25 -8.26
CA CYS A 216 12.15 6.17 -7.31
C CYS A 216 12.32 4.78 -7.94
N LYS A 217 12.00 4.63 -9.23
CA LYS A 217 12.04 3.33 -9.92
C LYS A 217 13.07 3.38 -11.03
N ASP A 218 14.22 2.77 -10.80
CA ASP A 218 14.91 2.16 -11.93
C ASP A 218 14.01 1.04 -12.47
N ARG A 219 13.40 1.26 -13.65
CA ARG A 219 12.50 0.29 -14.29
C ARG A 219 13.17 -1.08 -14.49
N LYS A 220 14.50 -1.16 -14.45
CA LYS A 220 15.27 -2.38 -14.66
C LYS A 220 15.61 -3.12 -13.36
N ASN A 221 15.47 -2.50 -12.19
CA ASN A 221 15.88 -3.09 -10.92
C ASN A 221 14.74 -3.10 -9.88
N HIS A 222 13.87 -4.10 -9.97
CA HIS A 222 12.76 -4.30 -9.04
C HIS A 222 13.19 -4.59 -7.59
N SER A 223 14.44 -4.99 -7.39
CA SER A 223 15.05 -5.27 -6.08
C SER A 223 15.46 -4.01 -5.32
N ALA A 224 15.49 -2.85 -5.98
CA ALA A 224 15.86 -1.56 -5.38
C ALA A 224 14.74 -0.90 -4.56
N LEU A 225 13.54 -1.50 -4.54
CA LEU A 225 12.39 -0.94 -3.83
C LEU A 225 12.45 -1.24 -2.33
N ALA A 226 12.69 -0.20 -1.53
CA ALA A 226 12.72 -0.33 -0.07
C ALA A 226 11.33 -0.62 0.54
N LEU A 227 10.25 -0.16 -0.11
CA LEU A 227 8.87 -0.49 0.26
C LEU A 227 8.24 -1.43 -0.79
N PRO A 228 7.66 -2.58 -0.39
CA PRO A 228 7.04 -3.52 -1.33
C PRO A 228 5.75 -2.97 -1.94
N TYR A 229 5.31 -3.53 -3.07
CA TYR A 229 4.04 -3.19 -3.70
C TYR A 229 2.83 -3.40 -2.77
N SER A 230 2.91 -4.40 -1.89
CA SER A 230 1.89 -4.71 -0.89
C SER A 230 1.87 -3.75 0.30
N PHE A 231 2.82 -2.82 0.41
CA PHE A 231 2.91 -1.91 1.55
C PHE A 231 1.62 -1.11 1.72
N LEU A 232 1.25 -0.26 0.76
CA LEU A 232 0.06 0.59 0.86
C LEU A 232 -1.24 -0.21 1.05
N PRO A 233 -1.50 -1.31 0.29
CA PRO A 233 -2.66 -2.16 0.55
C PRO A 233 -2.72 -2.73 1.98
N ALA A 234 -1.58 -3.09 2.57
CA ALA A 234 -1.51 -3.57 3.95
C ALA A 234 -1.73 -2.47 5.01
N MET A 235 -1.62 -1.21 4.60
CA MET A 235 -1.85 -0.03 5.44
C MET A 235 -3.23 0.60 5.21
N ALA A 236 -4.15 -0.06 4.52
CA ALA A 236 -5.51 0.44 4.31
C ALA A 236 -6.18 0.76 5.65
N ALA A 237 -7.05 1.78 5.70
CA ALA A 237 -7.75 2.18 6.94
C ALA A 237 -8.49 1.00 7.60
N LYS A 238 -8.61 1.02 8.93
CA LYS A 238 -9.22 -0.08 9.70
C LYS A 238 -10.57 -0.51 9.15
N LYS A 239 -11.45 0.44 8.81
CA LYS A 239 -12.77 0.16 8.23
C LYS A 239 -12.68 -0.64 6.92
N LEU A 240 -11.71 -0.33 6.06
CA LEU A 240 -11.50 -1.03 4.79
C LEU A 240 -10.96 -2.44 5.01
N ARG A 241 -10.04 -2.61 5.97
CA ARG A 241 -9.54 -3.93 6.35
C ARG A 241 -10.64 -4.81 6.95
N ASP A 242 -11.42 -4.26 7.88
CA ASP A 242 -12.54 -4.97 8.51
C ASP A 242 -13.58 -5.39 7.44
N ALA A 243 -13.89 -4.52 6.48
CA ALA A 243 -14.77 -4.85 5.36
C ALA A 243 -14.18 -5.93 4.45
N ALA A 244 -12.90 -5.86 4.11
CA ALA A 244 -12.22 -6.86 3.31
C ALA A 244 -12.20 -8.24 4.01
N GLU A 245 -12.02 -8.27 5.33
CA GLU A 245 -12.09 -9.49 6.14
C GLU A 245 -13.50 -10.12 6.11
N GLN A 246 -14.55 -9.32 6.21
CA GLN A 246 -15.93 -9.80 6.08
C GLN A 246 -16.21 -10.41 4.69
N VAL A 247 -15.77 -9.73 3.62
CA VAL A 247 -15.91 -10.26 2.25
C VAL A 247 -15.14 -11.58 2.10
N CYS A 248 -13.92 -11.66 2.61
CA CYS A 248 -13.13 -12.89 2.60
C CYS A 248 -13.82 -14.02 3.37
N TYR A 249 -14.44 -13.72 4.51
CA TYR A 249 -15.18 -14.70 5.31
C TYR A 249 -16.39 -15.25 4.54
N ILE A 250 -17.16 -14.37 3.89
CA ILE A 250 -18.31 -14.76 3.07
C ILE A 250 -17.86 -15.65 1.90
N LEU A 251 -16.84 -15.23 1.16
CA LEU A 251 -16.30 -16.00 0.03
C LEU A 251 -15.79 -17.38 0.44
N ARG A 252 -15.09 -17.48 1.58
CA ARG A 252 -14.65 -18.76 2.15
C ARG A 252 -15.83 -19.66 2.49
N THR A 253 -16.86 -19.10 3.12
CA THR A 253 -18.08 -19.83 3.50
C THR A 253 -18.79 -20.37 2.26
N PHE A 254 -18.92 -19.56 1.20
CA PHE A 254 -19.47 -20.01 -0.08
C PHE A 254 -18.65 -21.13 -0.72
N LEU A 255 -17.32 -21.01 -0.78
CA LEU A 255 -16.46 -22.03 -1.37
C LEU A 255 -16.53 -23.37 -0.61
N VAL A 256 -16.55 -23.32 0.73
CA VAL A 256 -16.68 -24.53 1.57
C VAL A 256 -18.06 -25.17 1.40
N SER A 257 -19.12 -24.36 1.27
CA SER A 257 -20.48 -24.85 1.00
C SER A 257 -20.65 -25.47 -0.40
N MET A 258 -19.89 -24.99 -1.40
CA MET A 258 -19.92 -25.52 -2.77
C MET A 258 -19.07 -26.78 -2.98
N MET A 259 -18.06 -27.03 -2.15
CA MET A 259 -17.22 -28.24 -2.24
C MET A 259 -17.98 -29.58 -2.17
N PRO A 260 -18.99 -29.78 -1.29
CA PRO A 260 -19.78 -31.01 -1.31
C PRO A 260 -20.62 -31.16 -2.60
N PHE A 261 -21.06 -30.07 -3.23
CA PHE A 261 -21.82 -30.14 -4.48
C PHE A 261 -20.95 -30.46 -5.70
N MET A 262 -19.71 -29.96 -5.75
CA MET A 262 -18.76 -30.33 -6.80
C MET A 262 -18.33 -31.80 -6.72
N TYR A 263 -18.24 -32.38 -5.52
CA TYR A 263 -17.99 -33.81 -5.35
C TYR A 263 -19.16 -34.68 -5.84
N VAL A 264 -20.40 -34.22 -5.70
CA VAL A 264 -21.58 -34.95 -6.20
C VAL A 264 -21.70 -34.88 -7.72
N VAL A 265 -21.29 -33.77 -8.36
CA VAL A 265 -21.30 -33.64 -9.82
C VAL A 265 -20.14 -34.40 -10.48
N ALA A 266 -18.98 -34.53 -9.82
CA ALA A 266 -17.83 -35.26 -10.35
C ALA A 266 -17.90 -36.80 -10.19
N ILE A 267 -18.95 -37.32 -9.53
CA ILE A 267 -19.19 -38.76 -9.30
C ILE A 267 -20.37 -39.29 -10.16
N LYS A 268 -20.94 -38.47 -11.04
CA LYS A 268 -21.83 -38.92 -12.13
C LYS A 268 -21.09 -38.92 -13.47
#